data_AF-A0A969LC22-F1
#
_entry.id   AF-A0A969LC22-F1
#
_cell.length_a   1.000
_cell.length_b   1.000
_cell.length_c   1.000
_cell.angle_alpha   90.00
_cell.angle_beta   90.00
_cell.angle_gamma   90.00
#
_symmetry.space_group_name_H-M   'P 1'
#
loop_
_entity.id
_entity.type
_entity.pdbx_description
1 polymer ?
#
loop_
_entity_poly.entity_id
_entity_poly.type
_entity_poly.pdbx_seq_one_letter_code
_entity_poly.pdbx_strand_id
1 'polypeptide(L)'
;MGEIDGAFRAWGFCKGGNGTVSAAIAGAAIQHGATLRTESSVKQVLVRDGRVRGVALESGEELFAPVVVSGLDARRTYLQLVDSRELPVEVVDEIRRFKFRGSSGKVNLALSELPDFTCLPGVGPHHRGSISISPSVDYLEHAFDDARAGGFSRRPYMDIIFPSAIDPNMAPPGKHVASIFVQYAPYDIDGGWTDAKREAFGDAVINTLSEYAPNLKSAILHRQ
;
A
#
# COMPACT_ATOMS: atom_id res chain seq x y z
N MET A 1 -13.51 -2.00 -12.00
CA MET A 1 -12.99 -2.70 -13.19
C MET A 1 -12.63 -1.64 -14.21
N GLY A 2 -11.35 -1.54 -14.56
CA GLY A 2 -10.80 -0.41 -15.32
C GLY A 2 -10.98 -0.52 -16.83
N GLU A 3 -10.74 0.61 -17.50
CA GLU A 3 -10.61 0.77 -18.94
C GLU A 3 -9.33 1.58 -19.18
N ILE A 4 -8.57 1.26 -20.22
CA ILE A 4 -7.41 2.03 -20.67
C ILE A 4 -7.50 2.17 -22.18
N ASP A 5 -7.41 3.41 -22.67
CA ASP A 5 -7.40 3.74 -24.11
C ASP A 5 -8.53 3.06 -24.92
N GLY A 6 -9.75 3.01 -24.37
CA GLY A 6 -10.90 2.38 -25.02
C GLY A 6 -10.98 0.85 -24.87
N ALA A 7 -9.98 0.23 -24.24
CA ALA A 7 -9.96 -1.22 -24.01
C ALA A 7 -10.59 -1.59 -22.65
N PHE A 8 -11.77 -2.19 -22.72
CA PHE A 8 -12.52 -2.64 -21.55
C PHE A 8 -11.75 -3.74 -20.79
N ARG A 9 -11.65 -3.60 -19.45
CA ARG A 9 -10.91 -4.51 -18.54
C ARG A 9 -9.40 -4.58 -18.80
N ALA A 10 -8.84 -3.64 -19.56
CA ALA A 10 -7.40 -3.49 -19.67
C ALA A 10 -6.80 -2.90 -18.39
N TRP A 11 -5.58 -3.31 -18.10
CA TRP A 11 -4.76 -2.80 -17.00
C TRP A 11 -3.45 -2.30 -17.58
N GLY A 12 -2.90 -1.26 -16.97
CA GLY A 12 -1.75 -0.53 -17.46
C GLY A 12 -0.71 -0.42 -16.38
N PHE A 13 0.55 -0.45 -16.79
CA PHE A 13 1.68 -0.26 -15.90
C PHE A 13 2.29 1.11 -16.14
N CYS A 14 2.58 1.81 -15.05
CA CYS A 14 3.31 3.06 -15.12
C CYS A 14 4.79 2.72 -15.28
N LYS A 15 5.38 3.10 -16.42
CA LYS A 15 6.83 2.96 -16.64
C LYS A 15 7.59 3.74 -15.56
N GLY A 16 8.62 3.13 -14.97
CA GLY A 16 9.33 3.66 -13.80
C GLY A 16 8.58 3.50 -12.47
N GLY A 17 7.45 2.77 -12.45
CA GLY A 17 6.68 2.46 -11.26
C GLY A 17 5.75 3.60 -10.81
N ASN A 18 4.95 3.33 -9.77
CA ASN A 18 3.86 4.22 -9.34
C ASN A 18 4.33 5.61 -8.86
N GLY A 19 5.59 5.75 -8.42
CA GLY A 19 6.15 7.05 -8.01
C GLY A 19 6.17 8.08 -9.14
N THR A 20 6.25 7.62 -10.40
CA THR A 20 6.23 8.50 -11.58
C THR A 20 4.90 9.22 -11.77
N VAL A 21 3.78 8.58 -11.38
CA VAL A 21 2.44 9.21 -11.43
C VAL A 21 2.38 10.38 -10.47
N SER A 22 2.82 10.18 -9.22
CA SER A 22 2.86 11.24 -8.21
C SER A 22 3.79 12.37 -8.65
N ALA A 23 4.96 12.05 -9.22
CA ALA A 23 5.89 13.04 -9.74
C ALA A 23 5.33 13.82 -10.93
N ALA A 24 4.60 13.17 -11.84
CA ALA A 24 3.95 13.83 -12.97
C ALA A 24 2.85 14.79 -12.51
N ILE A 25 2.02 14.40 -11.54
CA ILE A 25 1.00 15.27 -10.95
C ILE A 25 1.66 16.47 -10.26
N ALA A 26 2.70 16.25 -9.47
CA ALA A 26 3.47 17.32 -8.82
C ALA A 26 4.07 18.28 -9.85
N GLY A 27 4.68 17.76 -10.92
CA GLY A 27 5.25 18.56 -12.01
C GLY A 27 4.20 19.42 -12.71
N ALA A 28 3.03 18.85 -13.04
CA ALA A 28 1.94 19.59 -13.66
C ALA A 28 1.40 20.70 -12.74
N ALA A 29 1.26 20.43 -11.43
CA ALA A 29 0.84 21.44 -10.46
C ALA A 29 1.83 22.61 -10.40
N ILE A 30 3.14 22.32 -10.35
CA ILE A 30 4.20 23.35 -10.35
C ILE A 30 4.18 24.17 -11.64
N GLN A 31 4.00 23.53 -12.80
CA GLN A 31 3.88 24.22 -14.09
C GLN A 31 2.68 25.19 -14.14
N HIS A 32 1.63 24.89 -13.39
CA HIS A 32 0.48 25.78 -13.21
C HIS A 32 0.60 26.74 -12.01
N GLY A 33 1.81 26.91 -11.46
CA GLY A 33 2.12 27.89 -10.43
C GLY A 33 1.88 27.44 -8.99
N ALA A 34 1.66 26.15 -8.74
CA ALA A 34 1.57 25.63 -7.38
C ALA A 34 2.94 25.60 -6.69
N THR A 35 2.96 25.97 -5.41
CA THR A 35 4.13 25.78 -4.54
C THR A 35 3.97 24.48 -3.76
N LEU A 36 4.93 23.56 -3.89
CA LEU A 36 4.97 22.33 -3.10
C LEU A 36 5.92 22.50 -1.92
N ARG A 37 5.46 22.13 -0.73
CA ARG A 37 6.25 22.14 0.50
C ARG A 37 6.26 20.75 1.12
N THR A 38 7.43 20.13 1.15
CA THR A 38 7.67 18.89 1.91
C THR A 38 8.08 19.24 3.35
N GLU A 39 8.06 18.24 4.23
CA GLU A 39 8.50 18.40 5.63
C GLU A 39 7.78 19.55 6.37
N SER A 40 6.58 19.90 5.91
CA SER A 40 5.79 21.02 6.39
C SER A 40 4.49 20.48 7.01
N SER A 41 4.64 19.71 8.08
CA SER A 41 3.50 19.08 8.78
C SER A 41 2.49 20.14 9.22
N VAL A 42 1.23 19.98 8.79
CA VAL A 42 0.11 20.80 9.26
C VAL A 42 -0.25 20.36 10.66
N LYS A 43 -0.27 21.31 11.59
CA LYS A 43 -0.67 21.10 12.99
C LYS A 43 -2.17 21.32 13.18
N GLN A 44 -2.72 22.34 12.54
CA GLN A 44 -4.11 22.74 12.76
C GLN A 44 -4.70 23.46 11.54
N VAL A 45 -5.99 23.25 11.29
CA VAL A 45 -6.79 24.08 10.38
C VAL A 45 -7.31 25.29 11.16
N LEU A 46 -7.03 26.48 10.66
CA LEU A 46 -7.46 27.74 11.27
C LEU A 46 -8.91 28.01 10.87
N VAL A 47 -9.79 28.17 11.85
CA VAL A 47 -11.22 28.46 11.66
C VAL A 47 -11.58 29.72 12.45
N ARG A 48 -12.43 30.55 11.86
CA ARG A 48 -12.98 31.74 12.51
C ARG A 48 -14.41 31.96 12.03
N ASP A 49 -15.33 32.18 12.96
CA ASP A 49 -16.76 32.41 12.69
C ASP A 49 -17.37 31.31 11.79
N GLY A 50 -17.00 30.05 12.06
CA GLY A 50 -17.44 28.88 11.29
C GLY A 50 -16.87 28.78 9.87
N ARG A 51 -15.83 29.55 9.53
CA ARG A 51 -15.19 29.55 8.20
C ARG A 51 -13.69 29.31 8.30
N VAL A 52 -13.16 28.53 7.35
CA VAL A 52 -11.73 28.31 7.25
C VAL A 52 -11.00 29.62 6.92
N ARG A 53 -9.80 29.76 7.48
CA ARG A 53 -8.89 30.90 7.26
C ARG A 53 -7.51 30.48 6.77
N GLY A 54 -7.16 29.21 6.88
CA GLY A 54 -5.85 28.70 6.51
C GLY A 54 -5.45 27.49 7.34
N VAL A 55 -4.14 27.26 7.43
CA VAL A 55 -3.53 26.21 8.25
C VAL A 55 -2.35 26.76 9.04
N ALA A 56 -2.13 26.24 10.24
CA ALA A 56 -0.90 26.43 10.99
C ALA A 56 -0.04 25.18 10.88
N LEU A 57 1.25 25.36 10.62
CA LEU A 57 2.24 24.29 10.57
C LEU A 57 2.77 23.96 11.98
N GLU A 58 3.39 22.80 12.14
CA GLU A 58 4.08 22.43 13.40
C GLU A 58 5.22 23.40 13.75
N SER A 59 5.82 24.05 12.75
CA SER A 59 6.81 25.11 12.93
C SER A 59 6.26 26.40 13.56
N GLY A 60 4.93 26.55 13.62
CA GLY A 60 4.25 27.78 14.05
C GLY A 60 3.97 28.78 12.91
N GLU A 61 4.43 28.50 11.70
CA GLU A 61 4.08 29.30 10.52
C GLU A 61 2.59 29.14 10.16
N GLU A 62 1.92 30.25 9.84
CA GLU A 62 0.52 30.26 9.39
C GLU A 62 0.43 30.57 7.89
N LEU A 63 -0.32 29.73 7.18
CA LEU A 63 -0.60 29.87 5.76
C LEU A 63 -2.08 30.18 5.57
N PHE A 64 -2.39 31.43 5.23
CA PHE A 64 -3.76 31.88 5.04
C PHE A 64 -4.30 31.53 3.66
N ALA A 65 -5.51 30.95 3.62
CA ALA A 65 -6.21 30.60 2.39
C ALA A 65 -7.73 30.61 2.63
N PRO A 66 -8.53 31.05 1.63
CA PRO A 66 -9.99 31.03 1.73
C PRO A 66 -10.57 29.62 1.59
N VAL A 67 -9.79 28.67 1.07
CA VAL A 67 -10.17 27.27 0.85
C VAL A 67 -9.02 26.39 1.29
N VAL A 68 -9.35 25.32 2.01
CA VAL A 68 -8.41 24.25 2.39
C VAL A 68 -9.02 22.93 1.93
N VAL A 69 -8.26 22.16 1.16
CA VAL A 69 -8.63 20.81 0.72
C VAL A 69 -7.69 19.83 1.42
N SER A 70 -8.22 18.94 2.25
CA SER A 70 -7.44 17.93 2.94
C SER A 70 -7.38 16.63 2.14
N GLY A 71 -6.17 16.17 1.81
CA GLY A 71 -5.94 14.85 1.23
C GLY A 71 -5.68 13.75 2.27
N LEU A 72 -5.89 14.03 3.56
CA LEU A 72 -5.67 13.10 4.67
C LEU A 72 -6.91 12.25 4.95
N ASP A 73 -6.75 11.17 5.72
CA ASP A 73 -7.89 10.40 6.21
C ASP A 73 -8.83 11.25 7.07
N ALA A 74 -10.09 10.81 7.17
CA ALA A 74 -11.12 11.56 7.86
C ALA A 74 -10.84 11.74 9.36
N ARG A 75 -10.26 10.74 10.04
CA ARG A 75 -9.95 10.89 11.47
C ARG A 75 -8.86 11.92 11.69
N ARG A 76 -7.81 11.92 10.87
CA ARG A 76 -6.75 12.92 10.96
C ARG A 76 -7.28 14.32 10.67
N THR A 77 -8.02 14.49 9.59
CA THR A 77 -8.60 15.81 9.24
C THR A 77 -9.53 16.32 10.35
N TYR A 78 -10.56 15.55 10.71
CA TYR A 78 -11.68 16.05 11.51
C TYR A 78 -11.52 15.86 13.02
N LEU A 79 -10.64 14.95 13.48
CA LEU A 79 -10.44 14.70 14.91
C LEU A 79 -9.09 15.19 15.43
N GLN A 80 -8.14 15.54 14.55
CA GLN A 80 -6.81 16.01 14.95
C GLN A 80 -6.48 17.42 14.45
N LEU A 81 -6.78 17.74 13.19
CA LEU A 81 -6.42 19.03 12.61
C LEU A 81 -7.49 20.11 12.79
N VAL A 82 -8.77 19.74 12.75
CA VAL A 82 -9.88 20.67 13.02
C VAL A 82 -10.30 20.53 14.48
N ASP A 83 -10.49 21.66 15.17
CA ASP A 83 -11.05 21.63 16.51
C ASP A 83 -12.49 21.10 16.45
N SER A 84 -12.79 20.06 17.25
CA SER A 84 -14.11 19.45 17.30
C SER A 84 -15.25 20.42 17.63
N ARG A 85 -14.97 21.57 18.26
CA ARG A 85 -15.96 22.61 18.55
C ARG A 85 -16.42 23.36 17.30
N GLU A 86 -15.63 23.31 16.22
CA GLU A 86 -15.96 23.90 14.92
C GLU A 86 -16.77 22.94 14.04
N LEU A 87 -17.08 21.74 14.53
CA LEU A 87 -17.76 20.68 13.79
C LEU A 87 -19.11 20.32 14.42
N PRO A 88 -20.12 19.95 13.61
CA PRO A 88 -21.33 19.33 14.14
C PRO A 88 -21.00 18.04 14.89
N VAL A 89 -21.66 17.83 16.03
CA VAL A 89 -21.40 16.67 16.90
C VAL A 89 -21.65 15.34 16.17
N GLU A 90 -22.64 15.31 15.29
CA GLU A 90 -23.02 14.13 14.51
C GLU A 90 -21.88 13.69 13.59
N VAL A 91 -21.19 14.65 12.95
CA VAL A 91 -20.04 14.39 12.08
C VAL A 91 -18.88 13.80 12.87
N VAL A 92 -18.57 14.39 14.03
CA VAL A 92 -17.50 13.91 14.92
C VAL A 92 -17.77 12.46 15.34
N ASP A 93 -19.02 12.17 15.71
CA ASP A 93 -19.41 10.85 16.18
C ASP A 93 -19.44 9.80 15.06
N GLU A 94 -19.86 10.16 13.84
CA GLU A 94 -19.74 9.30 12.67
C GLU A 94 -18.29 8.93 12.35
N ILE A 95 -17.39 9.92 12.37
CA ILE A 95 -15.97 9.72 12.07
C ILE A 95 -15.28 8.86 13.16
N ARG A 96 -15.69 9.00 14.42
CA ARG A 96 -15.22 8.11 15.50
C ARG A 96 -15.63 6.66 15.24
N ARG A 97 -16.86 6.42 14.79
CA ARG A 97 -17.38 5.07 14.47
C ARG A 97 -16.84 4.49 13.17
N PHE A 98 -16.29 5.32 12.28
CA PHE A 98 -15.76 4.87 10.99
C PHE A 98 -14.67 3.81 11.15
N LYS A 99 -14.86 2.63 10.56
CA LYS A 99 -13.92 1.50 10.66
C LYS A 99 -13.06 1.44 9.39
N PHE A 100 -11.74 1.52 9.54
CA PHE A 100 -10.78 1.44 8.43
C PHE A 100 -9.55 0.59 8.80
N ARG A 101 -9.77 -0.47 9.58
CA ARG A 101 -8.68 -1.36 10.02
C ARG A 101 -7.99 -1.95 8.79
N GLY A 102 -6.70 -1.68 8.64
CA GLY A 102 -5.86 -2.31 7.64
C GLY A 102 -5.57 -3.76 8.02
N SER A 103 -5.66 -4.66 7.05
CA SER A 103 -5.36 -6.09 7.23
C SER A 103 -4.45 -6.62 6.13
N SER A 104 -3.60 -5.75 5.58
CA SER A 104 -2.75 -6.09 4.45
C SER A 104 -1.28 -5.88 4.83
N GLY A 105 -0.46 -6.85 4.41
CA GLY A 105 0.99 -6.78 4.47
C GLY A 105 1.57 -6.66 3.07
N LYS A 106 2.82 -6.25 2.98
CA LYS A 106 3.58 -6.27 1.74
C LYS A 106 4.96 -6.86 2.02
N VAL A 107 5.37 -7.78 1.16
CA VAL A 107 6.73 -8.34 1.16
C VAL A 107 7.32 -8.06 -0.22
N ASN A 108 8.49 -7.43 -0.26
CA ASN A 108 9.23 -7.22 -1.50
C ASN A 108 10.48 -8.09 -1.50
N LEU A 109 10.72 -8.77 -2.62
CA LEU A 109 11.91 -9.61 -2.81
C LEU A 109 12.74 -9.08 -3.96
N ALA A 110 14.05 -8.93 -3.74
CA ALA A 110 15.02 -8.82 -4.82
C ALA A 110 15.47 -10.23 -5.19
N LEU A 111 15.40 -10.58 -6.47
CA LEU A 111 15.62 -11.93 -6.96
C LEU A 111 16.76 -11.98 -7.99
N SER A 112 17.55 -13.06 -7.96
CA SER A 112 18.59 -13.37 -8.94
C SER A 112 18.05 -13.99 -10.24
N GLU A 113 16.85 -14.58 -10.19
CA GLU A 113 16.11 -15.15 -11.30
C GLU A 113 14.60 -15.11 -10.98
N LEU A 114 13.75 -15.34 -11.98
CA LEU A 114 12.30 -15.41 -11.74
C LEU A 114 11.92 -16.75 -11.09
N PRO A 115 10.85 -16.79 -10.27
CA PRO A 115 10.36 -18.05 -9.70
C PRO A 115 9.85 -19.02 -10.78
N ASP A 116 10.24 -20.28 -10.71
CA ASP A 116 9.82 -21.33 -11.62
C ASP A 116 8.62 -22.09 -11.04
N PHE A 117 7.42 -21.77 -11.55
CA PHE A 117 6.16 -22.29 -11.00
C PHE A 117 5.88 -23.72 -11.49
N THR A 118 5.62 -24.63 -10.56
CA THR A 118 5.38 -26.06 -10.87
C THR A 118 4.17 -26.30 -11.78
N CYS A 119 3.15 -25.46 -11.70
CA CYS A 119 1.95 -25.56 -12.54
C CYS A 119 2.14 -24.99 -13.95
N LEU A 120 3.15 -24.15 -14.16
CA LEU A 120 3.47 -23.55 -15.45
C LEU A 120 4.97 -23.26 -15.56
N PRO A 121 5.82 -24.30 -15.76
CA PRO A 121 7.26 -24.16 -15.65
C PRO A 121 7.89 -23.25 -16.72
N GLY A 122 9.01 -22.64 -16.35
CA GLY A 122 9.84 -21.78 -17.19
C GLY A 122 9.41 -20.32 -17.23
N VAL A 123 10.28 -19.46 -17.73
CA VAL A 123 9.97 -18.03 -17.92
C VAL A 123 8.95 -17.88 -19.04
N GLY A 124 7.87 -17.12 -18.77
CA GLY A 124 6.77 -16.98 -19.71
C GLY A 124 5.82 -15.82 -19.39
N PRO A 125 4.74 -15.65 -20.18
CA PRO A 125 3.81 -14.52 -20.07
C PRO A 125 3.19 -14.34 -18.68
N HIS A 126 3.05 -15.40 -17.90
CA HIS A 126 2.51 -15.36 -16.55
C HIS A 126 3.34 -14.47 -15.60
N HIS A 127 4.64 -14.33 -15.82
CA HIS A 127 5.50 -13.42 -15.06
C HIS A 127 5.21 -11.94 -15.33
N ARG A 128 4.52 -11.63 -16.42
CA ARG A 128 4.10 -10.27 -16.81
C ARG A 128 2.65 -9.98 -16.42
N GLY A 129 1.98 -10.94 -15.78
CA GLY A 129 0.63 -10.81 -15.25
C GLY A 129 0.61 -10.63 -13.73
N SER A 130 -0.58 -10.80 -13.14
CA SER A 130 -0.76 -10.99 -11.70
C SER A 130 -0.93 -12.48 -11.42
N ILE A 131 -0.29 -12.93 -10.34
CA ILE A 131 -0.33 -14.31 -9.87
C ILE A 131 -0.97 -14.30 -8.49
N SER A 132 -2.02 -15.07 -8.30
CA SER A 132 -2.69 -15.22 -7.00
C SER A 132 -2.45 -16.60 -6.42
N ILE A 133 -2.12 -16.65 -5.13
CA ILE A 133 -2.16 -17.87 -4.32
C ILE A 133 -3.42 -17.81 -3.44
N SER A 134 -4.47 -18.49 -3.91
CA SER A 134 -5.79 -18.55 -3.27
C SER A 134 -6.49 -19.89 -3.60
N PRO A 135 -5.96 -21.04 -3.14
CA PRO A 135 -6.33 -22.36 -3.68
C PRO A 135 -7.80 -22.77 -3.50
N SER A 136 -8.45 -22.27 -2.44
CA SER A 136 -9.86 -22.58 -2.14
C SER A 136 -10.48 -21.50 -1.25
N VAL A 137 -11.80 -21.53 -1.11
CA VAL A 137 -12.53 -20.68 -0.15
C VAL A 137 -12.10 -21.02 1.28
N ASP A 138 -12.06 -22.30 1.65
CA ASP A 138 -11.62 -22.78 2.98
C ASP A 138 -10.22 -22.25 3.34
N TYR A 139 -9.31 -22.17 2.36
CA TYR A 139 -7.98 -21.58 2.57
C TYR A 139 -8.08 -20.10 2.97
N LEU A 140 -8.94 -19.33 2.30
CA LEU A 140 -9.14 -17.91 2.60
C LEU A 140 -9.84 -17.71 3.94
N GLU A 141 -10.79 -18.58 4.30
CA GLU A 141 -11.46 -18.55 5.60
C GLU A 141 -10.46 -18.84 6.73
N HIS A 142 -9.63 -19.87 6.59
CA HIS A 142 -8.58 -20.16 7.58
C HIS A 142 -7.55 -19.03 7.68
N ALA A 143 -7.19 -18.40 6.56
CA ALA A 143 -6.31 -17.24 6.56
C ALA A 143 -6.93 -16.05 7.31
N PHE A 144 -8.24 -15.85 7.15
CA PHE A 144 -8.99 -14.85 7.90
C PHE A 144 -9.10 -15.19 9.39
N ASP A 145 -9.32 -16.46 9.74
CA ASP A 145 -9.42 -16.91 11.13
C ASP A 145 -8.13 -16.65 11.92
N ASP A 146 -6.98 -16.90 11.32
CA ASP A 146 -5.66 -16.55 11.91
C ASP A 146 -5.58 -15.05 12.24
N ALA A 147 -6.04 -14.19 11.32
CA ALA A 147 -6.06 -12.74 11.52
C ALA A 147 -7.08 -12.30 12.58
N ARG A 148 -8.25 -12.94 12.60
CA ARG A 148 -9.29 -12.71 13.61
C ARG A 148 -8.84 -13.10 15.00
N ALA A 149 -8.00 -14.14 15.11
CA ALA A 149 -7.38 -14.60 16.35
C ALA A 149 -6.21 -13.73 16.82
N GLY A 150 -5.94 -12.58 16.18
CA GLY A 150 -4.91 -11.64 16.59
C GLY A 150 -3.53 -11.89 15.97
N GLY A 151 -3.40 -12.84 15.04
CA GLY A 151 -2.17 -13.13 14.31
C GLY A 151 -2.12 -12.55 12.91
N PHE A 152 -1.08 -12.91 12.15
CA PHE A 152 -1.09 -12.86 10.69
C PHE A 152 -1.35 -14.27 10.15
N SER A 153 -1.87 -14.38 8.93
CA SER A 153 -2.12 -15.68 8.31
C SER A 153 -0.84 -16.50 8.11
N ARG A 154 -0.84 -17.73 8.61
CA ARG A 154 0.28 -18.68 8.46
C ARG A 154 0.36 -19.25 7.03
N ARG A 155 -0.76 -19.26 6.31
CA ARG A 155 -0.89 -19.63 4.90
C ARG A 155 -1.67 -18.51 4.20
N PRO A 156 -0.99 -17.41 3.84
CA PRO A 156 -1.69 -16.20 3.44
C PRO A 156 -2.24 -16.27 2.02
N TYR A 157 -3.30 -15.48 1.78
CA TYR A 157 -3.62 -15.03 0.42
C TYR A 157 -2.49 -14.14 -0.08
N MET A 158 -2.03 -14.37 -1.31
CA MET A 158 -1.00 -13.55 -1.93
C MET A 158 -1.43 -13.12 -3.34
N ASP A 159 -1.16 -11.87 -3.67
CA ASP A 159 -1.16 -11.34 -5.04
C ASP A 159 0.26 -10.87 -5.37
N ILE A 160 0.84 -11.46 -6.41
CA ILE A 160 2.25 -11.35 -6.76
C ILE A 160 2.35 -10.76 -8.16
N ILE A 161 3.20 -9.75 -8.28
CA ILE A 161 3.61 -9.19 -9.56
C ILE A 161 5.13 -9.06 -9.62
N PHE A 162 5.67 -9.13 -10.84
CA PHE A 162 7.09 -8.89 -11.10
C PHE A 162 7.27 -7.64 -11.98
N PRO A 163 7.31 -6.43 -11.41
CA PRO A 163 7.37 -5.19 -12.20
C PRO A 163 8.53 -5.17 -13.19
N SER A 164 9.68 -5.74 -12.81
CA SER A 164 10.88 -5.87 -13.65
C SER A 164 10.70 -6.77 -14.87
N ALA A 165 9.71 -7.66 -14.90
CA ALA A 165 9.38 -8.46 -16.08
C ALA A 165 8.63 -7.64 -17.15
N ILE A 166 8.06 -6.50 -16.76
CA ILE A 166 7.33 -5.59 -17.64
C ILE A 166 8.19 -4.38 -17.99
N ASP A 167 8.84 -3.76 -17.02
CA ASP A 167 9.79 -2.66 -17.18
C ASP A 167 11.17 -3.07 -16.65
N PRO A 168 12.12 -3.43 -17.54
CA PRO A 168 13.46 -3.88 -17.15
C PRO A 168 14.26 -2.86 -16.32
N ASN A 169 13.88 -1.58 -16.31
CA ASN A 169 14.58 -0.56 -15.52
C ASN A 169 14.18 -0.59 -14.02
N MET A 170 13.19 -1.40 -13.65
CA MET A 170 12.75 -1.56 -12.26
C MET A 170 13.69 -2.46 -11.43
N ALA A 171 14.70 -3.07 -12.04
CA ALA A 171 15.73 -3.88 -11.38
C ALA A 171 17.07 -3.78 -12.13
N PRO A 172 18.21 -4.09 -11.49
CA PRO A 172 19.48 -4.25 -12.20
C PRO A 172 19.41 -5.32 -13.32
N PRO A 173 20.27 -5.27 -14.34
CA PRO A 173 20.28 -6.27 -15.41
C PRO A 173 20.37 -7.70 -14.89
N GLY A 174 19.47 -8.56 -15.38
CA GLY A 174 19.39 -9.97 -14.96
C GLY A 174 18.87 -10.18 -13.53
N LYS A 175 18.34 -9.15 -12.88
CA LYS A 175 17.69 -9.22 -11.57
C LYS A 175 16.22 -8.90 -11.69
N HIS A 176 15.46 -9.32 -10.68
CA HIS A 176 14.02 -9.12 -10.65
C HIS A 176 13.55 -8.60 -9.29
N VAL A 177 12.41 -7.92 -9.30
CA VAL A 177 11.69 -7.53 -8.08
C VAL A 177 10.36 -8.27 -8.07
N ALA A 178 10.07 -8.97 -6.97
CA ALA A 178 8.73 -9.46 -6.66
C ALA A 178 8.07 -8.51 -5.68
N SER A 179 6.90 -7.98 -6.03
CA SER A 179 6.06 -7.20 -5.12
C SER A 179 4.87 -8.09 -4.73
N ILE A 180 4.86 -8.53 -3.47
CA ILE A 180 3.87 -9.47 -2.94
C ILE A 180 2.92 -8.71 -2.02
N PHE A 181 1.69 -8.52 -2.46
CA PHE A 181 0.60 -8.07 -1.61
C PHE A 181 0.03 -9.27 -0.86
N VAL A 182 -0.17 -9.11 0.44
CA VAL A 182 -0.58 -10.20 1.33
C VAL A 182 -1.80 -9.76 2.09
N GLN A 183 -2.86 -10.57 2.09
CA GLN A 183 -4.06 -10.29 2.88
C GLN A 183 -4.04 -11.09 4.18
N TYR A 184 -4.75 -10.56 5.18
CA TYR A 184 -4.85 -11.10 6.55
C TYR A 184 -3.56 -10.97 7.35
N ALA A 185 -2.97 -9.77 7.29
CA ALA A 185 -1.93 -9.29 8.19
C ALA A 185 -2.39 -7.98 8.86
N PRO A 186 -3.18 -8.06 9.95
CA PRO A 186 -3.68 -6.90 10.68
C PRO A 186 -2.59 -5.94 11.14
N TYR A 187 -2.89 -4.64 11.15
CA TYR A 187 -1.99 -3.65 11.77
C TYR A 187 -1.84 -3.90 13.29
N ASP A 188 -2.95 -4.18 13.96
CA ASP A 188 -2.98 -4.54 15.38
C ASP A 188 -3.00 -6.06 15.51
N ILE A 189 -1.85 -6.66 15.80
CA ILE A 189 -1.70 -8.07 16.19
C ILE A 189 -1.42 -8.19 17.68
N ASP A 190 -1.70 -9.35 18.27
CA ASP A 190 -1.52 -9.64 19.68
C ASP A 190 -0.07 -9.40 20.10
N GLY A 191 0.16 -8.48 21.05
CA GLY A 191 1.50 -8.08 21.48
C GLY A 191 2.30 -7.27 20.44
N GLY A 192 1.65 -6.75 19.39
CA GLY A 192 2.23 -5.84 18.40
C GLY A 192 3.23 -6.47 17.42
N TRP A 193 3.63 -5.69 16.42
CA TRP A 193 4.65 -6.06 15.43
C TRP A 193 6.05 -5.84 15.98
N THR A 194 6.70 -6.94 16.40
CA THR A 194 8.13 -6.99 16.72
C THR A 194 8.94 -7.41 15.50
N ASP A 195 10.25 -7.19 15.53
CA ASP A 195 11.15 -7.65 14.45
C ASP A 195 11.01 -9.16 14.21
N ALA A 196 10.97 -9.96 15.29
CA ALA A 196 10.76 -11.41 15.18
C ALA A 196 9.44 -11.78 14.48
N LYS A 197 8.35 -11.02 14.69
CA LYS A 197 7.07 -11.27 14.00
C LYS A 197 7.09 -10.79 12.56
N ARG A 198 7.81 -9.71 12.25
CA ARG A 198 8.03 -9.26 10.87
C ARG A 198 8.81 -10.31 10.07
N GLU A 199 9.86 -10.87 10.67
CA GLU A 199 10.63 -11.96 10.06
C GLU A 199 9.76 -13.22 9.88
N ALA A 200 8.99 -13.62 10.90
CA ALA A 200 8.09 -14.76 10.82
C ALA A 200 6.99 -14.59 9.76
N PHE A 201 6.48 -13.36 9.58
CA PHE A 201 5.54 -13.04 8.52
C PHE A 201 6.18 -13.16 7.12
N GLY A 202 7.38 -12.60 6.95
CA GLY A 202 8.16 -12.76 5.72
C GLY A 202 8.46 -14.23 5.41
N ASP A 203 8.77 -15.02 6.42
CA ASP A 203 9.01 -16.47 6.28
C ASP A 203 7.74 -17.21 5.87
N ALA A 204 6.57 -16.88 6.46
CA ALA A 204 5.30 -17.49 6.06
C ALA A 204 4.97 -17.24 4.59
N VAL A 205 5.20 -16.01 4.10
CA VAL A 205 5.01 -15.63 2.69
C VAL A 205 5.97 -16.40 1.78
N ILE A 206 7.27 -16.41 2.08
CA ILE A 206 8.27 -17.11 1.27
C ILE A 206 8.03 -18.61 1.28
N ASN A 207 7.77 -19.21 2.44
CA ASN A 207 7.53 -20.64 2.57
C ASN A 207 6.31 -21.06 1.76
N THR A 208 5.20 -20.31 1.87
CA THR A 208 3.99 -20.58 1.10
C THR A 208 4.24 -20.47 -0.39
N LEU A 209 4.91 -19.41 -0.86
CA LEU A 209 5.19 -19.25 -2.29
C LEU A 209 6.17 -20.32 -2.82
N SER A 210 7.10 -20.77 -1.98
CA SER A 210 8.06 -21.82 -2.33
C SER A 210 7.43 -23.20 -2.55
N GLU A 211 6.22 -23.44 -1.99
CA GLU A 211 5.45 -24.65 -2.31
C GLU A 211 5.07 -24.70 -3.79
N TYR A 212 4.87 -23.53 -4.42
CA TYR A 212 4.50 -23.40 -5.83
C TYR A 212 5.70 -23.11 -6.74
N ALA A 213 6.75 -22.48 -6.22
CA ALA A 213 7.99 -22.19 -6.93
C ALA A 213 9.23 -22.60 -6.12
N PRO A 214 9.67 -23.87 -6.21
CA PRO A 214 10.73 -24.42 -5.33
C PRO A 214 12.08 -23.71 -5.42
N ASN A 215 12.41 -23.08 -6.55
CA ASN A 215 13.67 -22.33 -6.72
C ASN A 215 13.65 -20.96 -6.00
N LEU A 216 12.51 -20.50 -5.50
CA LEU A 216 12.35 -19.17 -4.93
C LEU A 216 13.38 -18.88 -3.84
N LYS A 217 13.58 -19.80 -2.88
CA LYS A 217 14.47 -19.56 -1.74
C LYS A 217 15.91 -19.31 -2.16
N SER A 218 16.41 -20.02 -3.17
CA SER A 218 17.74 -19.80 -3.74
C SER A 218 17.81 -18.55 -4.60
N ALA A 219 16.67 -18.11 -5.17
CA ALA A 219 16.62 -16.92 -6.00
C ALA A 219 16.65 -15.62 -5.16
N ILE A 220 16.26 -15.64 -3.88
CA ILE A 220 16.20 -14.43 -3.05
C ILE A 220 17.60 -13.88 -2.74
N LEU A 221 17.81 -12.62 -3.11
CA LEU A 221 18.98 -11.83 -2.76
C LEU A 221 18.74 -10.96 -1.52
N HIS A 222 17.56 -10.32 -1.46
CA HIS A 222 17.14 -9.48 -0.33
C HIS A 222 15.63 -9.56 -0.12
N ARG A 223 15.22 -9.32 1.12
CA ARG A 223 13.82 -9.21 1.55
C ARG A 223 13.60 -7.88 2.26
N GLN A 224 12.43 -7.28 2.02
CA GLN A 224 11.88 -6.13 2.74
C GLN A 224 10.44 -6.41 3.15
#